data_AF-A0A946GYR7-F1
#
_entry.id   AF-A0A946GYR7-F1
#
_cell.length_a   1.000
_cell.length_b   1.000
_cell.length_c   1.000
_cell.angle_alpha   90.00
_cell.angle_beta   90.00
_cell.angle_gamma   90.00
#
_symmetry.space_group_name_H-M   'P 1'
#
loop_
_entity.id
_entity.type
_entity.pdbx_description
1 polymer ?
#
loop_
_entity_poly.entity_id
_entity_poly.type
_entity_poly.pdbx_seq_one_letter_code
_entity_poly.pdbx_strand_id
1 'polypeptide(L)'
;MSDNRLPIHETRKLTFENGTAIGVSNRWVGGQYCSILTEAGIVGCGIYDLDTAAEFGQAIAIAKGTPAKPLVEPEDLYEAKIVGVTSQASGLGIEVGMTGRQAVERMLQAAESSSDQ
;
A
#
# COMPACT_ATOMS: atom_id res chain seq x y z
N MET A 1 -30.93 -13.10 14.37
CA MET A 1 -29.71 -12.45 14.89
C MET A 1 -28.77 -12.30 13.71
N SER A 2 -28.52 -11.06 13.27
CA SER A 2 -27.67 -10.80 12.11
C SER A 2 -26.26 -11.32 12.36
N ASP A 3 -25.66 -11.88 11.31
CA ASP A 3 -24.31 -12.43 11.28
C ASP A 3 -23.26 -11.29 11.36
N ASN A 4 -23.21 -10.61 12.51
CA ASN A 4 -22.37 -9.44 12.76
C ASN A 4 -20.92 -9.83 13.11
N ARG A 5 -20.47 -11.02 12.68
CA ARG A 5 -19.14 -11.59 12.97
C ARG A 5 -18.25 -11.73 11.75
N LEU A 6 -18.74 -11.37 10.56
CA LEU A 6 -17.92 -11.37 9.36
C LEU A 6 -16.89 -10.23 9.39
N PRO A 7 -15.69 -10.43 8.83
CA PRO A 7 -14.74 -9.36 8.60
C PRO A 7 -15.35 -8.22 7.79
N ILE A 8 -14.91 -7.00 8.07
CA ILE A 8 -15.27 -5.82 7.28
C ILE A 8 -14.25 -5.70 6.15
N HIS A 9 -14.73 -5.41 4.95
CA HIS A 9 -13.93 -5.06 3.79
C HIS A 9 -14.48 -3.78 3.17
N GLU A 10 -13.61 -2.80 2.98
CA GLU A 10 -13.93 -1.56 2.28
C GLU A 10 -12.92 -1.33 1.16
N THR A 11 -13.45 -0.94 0.00
CA THR A 11 -12.66 -0.57 -1.18
C THR A 11 -13.14 0.78 -1.66
N ARG A 12 -12.21 1.68 -1.97
CA ARG A 12 -12.52 3.02 -2.49
C ARG A 12 -11.47 3.51 -3.47
N LYS A 13 -11.89 4.40 -4.37
CA LYS A 13 -10.98 5.10 -5.27
C LYS A 13 -10.29 6.24 -4.52
N LEU A 14 -8.99 6.35 -4.68
CA LEU A 14 -8.16 7.42 -4.13
C LEU A 14 -7.55 8.23 -5.29
N THR A 15 -7.47 9.55 -5.11
CA THR A 15 -6.93 10.47 -6.11
C THR A 15 -5.59 11.02 -5.64
N PHE A 16 -4.62 10.99 -6.56
CA PHE A 16 -3.24 11.44 -6.40
C PHE A 16 -2.90 12.45 -7.50
N GLU A 17 -1.72 13.05 -7.42
CA GLU A 17 -1.25 14.00 -8.44
C GLU A 17 -0.95 13.28 -9.76
N ASN A 18 -0.34 12.10 -9.70
CA ASN A 18 0.04 11.29 -10.87
C ASN A 18 -1.03 10.24 -11.25
N GLY A 19 -2.28 10.40 -10.81
CA GLY A 19 -3.38 9.51 -11.22
C GLY A 19 -4.25 9.00 -10.08
N THR A 20 -4.73 7.76 -10.19
CA THR A 20 -5.70 7.19 -9.24
C THR A 20 -5.32 5.78 -8.83
N ALA A 21 -5.61 5.46 -7.57
CA ALA A 21 -5.32 4.17 -6.97
C ALA A 21 -6.56 3.58 -6.28
N ILE A 22 -6.50 2.29 -5.95
CA ILE A 22 -7.53 1.61 -5.16
C ILE A 22 -7.06 1.46 -3.72
N GLY A 23 -7.75 2.12 -2.79
CA GLY A 23 -7.55 1.92 -1.35
C GLY A 23 -8.38 0.74 -0.86
N VAL A 24 -7.77 -0.14 -0.08
CA VAL A 24 -8.41 -1.31 0.55
C VAL A 24 -8.19 -1.27 2.06
N SER A 25 -9.25 -1.54 2.82
CA SER A 25 -9.19 -1.81 4.26
C SER A 25 -9.91 -3.11 4.57
N ASN A 26 -9.30 -3.94 5.41
CA ASN A 26 -9.91 -5.14 5.99
C ASN A 26 -9.73 -5.14 7.50
N ARG A 27 -10.79 -5.52 8.24
CA ARG A 27 -10.80 -5.59 9.70
C ARG A 27 -11.48 -6.85 10.20
N TRP A 28 -10.87 -7.53 11.17
CA TRP A 28 -11.41 -8.73 11.81
C TRP A 28 -11.08 -8.72 13.30
N VAL A 29 -11.57 -9.74 14.03
CA VAL A 29 -11.26 -9.88 15.45
C VAL A 29 -9.75 -10.12 15.63
N GLY A 30 -9.06 -9.13 16.18
CA GLY A 30 -7.63 -9.22 16.47
C GLY A 30 -6.71 -8.80 15.33
N GLY A 31 -7.22 -8.21 14.25
CA GLY A 31 -6.34 -7.69 13.21
C GLY A 31 -6.98 -6.72 12.23
N GLN A 32 -6.11 -5.99 11.54
CA GLN A 32 -6.47 -5.14 10.43
C GLN A 32 -5.39 -5.17 9.35
N TYR A 33 -5.79 -4.76 8.16
CA TYR A 33 -4.96 -4.66 6.98
C TYR A 33 -5.42 -3.47 6.15
N CYS A 34 -4.48 -2.66 5.66
CA CYS A 34 -4.79 -1.65 4.66
C CYS A 34 -3.69 -1.56 3.61
N SER A 35 -4.10 -1.15 2.41
CA SER A 35 -3.22 -0.98 1.27
C SER A 35 -3.76 0.04 0.26
N ILE A 36 -2.85 0.54 -0.55
CA ILE A 36 -3.14 1.35 -1.74
C ILE A 36 -2.52 0.62 -2.93
N LEU A 37 -3.37 0.19 -3.84
CA LEU A 37 -3.00 -0.55 -5.04
C LEU A 37 -2.98 0.38 -6.24
N THR A 38 -1.88 0.34 -6.98
CA THR A 38 -1.68 0.99 -8.27
C THR A 38 -1.48 -0.07 -9.36
N GLU A 39 -1.39 0.33 -10.61
CA GLU A 39 -1.03 -0.58 -11.69
C GLU A 39 0.41 -1.12 -11.55
N ALA A 40 1.35 -0.28 -11.10
CA ALA A 40 2.76 -0.67 -10.99
C ALA A 40 3.08 -1.46 -9.71
N GLY A 41 2.27 -1.38 -8.65
CA GLY A 41 2.58 -1.99 -7.37
C GLY A 41 1.65 -1.63 -6.21
N ILE A 42 2.05 -2.01 -4.99
CA ILE A 42 1.26 -1.81 -3.76
C ILE A 42 2.07 -1.09 -2.68
N VAL A 43 1.46 -0.07 -2.08
CA VAL A 43 1.89 0.49 -0.78
C VAL A 43 1.00 -0.08 0.31
N GLY A 44 1.57 -0.76 1.30
CA GLY A 44 0.81 -1.54 2.26
C GLY A 44 1.23 -1.36 3.72
N CYS A 45 0.37 -1.78 4.66
CA CYS A 45 0.77 -1.93 6.05
C CYS A 45 1.77 -3.10 6.22
N GLY A 46 2.54 -3.12 7.31
CA GLY A 46 3.71 -4.01 7.46
C GLY A 46 3.47 -5.51 7.62
N ILE A 47 2.33 -6.06 7.21
CA ILE A 47 2.02 -7.50 7.25
C ILE A 47 2.59 -8.28 6.05
N TYR A 48 2.97 -7.61 4.97
CA TYR A 48 3.57 -8.29 3.81
C TYR A 48 4.96 -8.82 4.13
N ASP A 49 5.24 -10.01 3.60
CA ASP A 49 6.58 -10.53 3.45
C ASP A 49 7.19 -9.98 2.14
N LEU A 50 8.19 -9.12 2.29
CA LEU A 50 8.88 -8.51 1.15
C LEU A 50 9.75 -9.50 0.39
N ASP A 51 10.28 -10.53 1.04
CA ASP A 51 11.13 -11.53 0.39
C ASP A 51 10.27 -12.37 -0.55
N THR A 52 9.13 -12.86 -0.05
CA THR A 52 8.13 -13.54 -0.88
C THR A 52 7.67 -12.64 -2.05
N ALA A 53 7.34 -11.38 -1.81
CA ALA A 53 6.92 -10.48 -2.89
C ALA A 53 8.01 -10.25 -3.95
N ALA A 54 9.27 -10.15 -3.53
CA ALA A 54 10.41 -9.98 -4.41
C ALA A 54 10.66 -11.19 -5.30
N GLU A 55 10.46 -12.42 -4.80
CA GLU A 55 10.56 -13.66 -5.61
C GLU A 55 9.61 -13.65 -6.82
N PHE A 56 8.43 -13.03 -6.67
CA PHE A 56 7.46 -12.86 -7.76
C PHE A 56 7.63 -11.57 -8.56
N GLY A 57 8.70 -10.79 -8.33
CA GLY A 57 8.97 -9.55 -9.04
C GLY A 57 7.95 -8.45 -8.77
N GLN A 58 7.25 -8.49 -7.63
CA GLN A 58 6.22 -7.49 -7.30
C GLN A 58 6.85 -6.21 -6.73
N ALA A 59 6.38 -5.05 -7.16
CA ALA A 59 6.76 -3.78 -6.56
C ALA A 59 5.92 -3.50 -5.30
N ILE A 60 6.46 -3.88 -4.13
CA ILE A 60 5.84 -3.62 -2.83
C ILE A 60 6.68 -2.66 -1.99
N ALA A 61 6.02 -1.70 -1.36
CA ALA A 61 6.57 -0.83 -0.32
C ALA A 61 5.68 -0.92 0.94
N ILE A 62 6.29 -1.07 2.13
CA ILE A 62 5.53 -1.24 3.37
C ILE A 62 5.79 -0.11 4.37
N ALA A 63 4.73 0.32 5.04
CA ALA A 63 4.79 1.18 6.21
C ALA A 63 4.31 0.42 7.46
N LYS A 64 4.83 0.78 8.64
CA LYS A 64 4.44 0.15 9.91
C LYS A 64 3.74 1.15 10.81
N GLY A 65 2.56 0.76 11.29
CA GLY A 65 1.89 1.42 12.41
C GLY A 65 2.50 1.00 13.74
N THR A 66 1.98 1.57 14.81
CA THR A 66 2.29 1.15 16.19
C THR A 66 1.00 0.70 16.88
N PRO A 67 1.06 -0.02 18.00
CA PRO A 67 -0.14 -0.34 18.77
C PRO A 67 -0.94 0.91 19.20
N ALA A 68 -0.28 2.06 19.41
CA ALA A 68 -0.92 3.32 19.76
C ALA A 68 -1.50 4.07 18.54
N LYS A 69 -0.96 3.83 17.34
CA LYS A 69 -1.41 4.40 16.07
C LYS A 69 -1.34 3.33 14.98
N PRO A 70 -2.31 2.40 14.94
CA PRO A 70 -2.37 1.38 13.91
C PRO A 70 -2.67 2.00 12.54
N LEU A 71 -2.29 1.30 11.47
CA LEU A 71 -2.72 1.62 10.11
C LEU A 71 -3.97 0.80 9.82
N VAL A 72 -5.11 1.46 9.66
CA VAL A 72 -6.44 0.84 9.55
C VAL A 72 -7.10 1.21 8.23
N GLU A 73 -7.05 2.49 7.87
CA GLU A 73 -7.56 3.01 6.62
C GLU A 73 -6.40 3.18 5.61
N PRO A 74 -6.65 3.11 4.29
CA PRO A 74 -5.63 3.37 3.28
C PRO A 74 -4.95 4.73 3.48
N GLU A 75 -5.72 5.75 3.87
CA GLU A 75 -5.25 7.11 4.10
C GLU A 75 -4.26 7.22 5.28
N ASP A 76 -4.25 6.25 6.22
CA ASP A 76 -3.24 6.20 7.28
C ASP A 76 -1.82 6.01 6.70
N LEU A 77 -1.71 5.45 5.50
CA LEU A 77 -0.43 5.26 4.80
C LEU A 77 0.13 6.59 4.27
N TYR A 78 -0.69 7.63 4.08
CA TYR A 78 -0.25 8.86 3.40
C TYR A 78 0.96 9.50 4.07
N GLU A 79 0.96 9.55 5.40
CA GLU A 79 2.04 10.12 6.21
C GLU A 79 2.92 9.05 6.87
N ALA A 80 2.49 7.77 6.85
CA ALA A 80 3.28 6.69 7.41
C ALA A 80 4.58 6.51 6.64
N LYS A 81 5.68 6.26 7.36
CA LYS A 81 6.99 6.10 6.76
C LYS A 81 7.18 4.69 6.20
N ILE A 82 7.66 4.62 4.97
CA ILE A 82 8.11 3.38 4.36
C ILE A 82 9.31 2.87 5.16
N VAL A 83 9.25 1.60 5.58
CA VAL A 83 10.29 0.94 6.37
C VAL A 83 10.93 -0.25 5.64
N GLY A 84 10.41 -0.61 4.47
CA GLY A 84 10.94 -1.66 3.63
C GLY A 84 10.34 -1.61 2.23
N VAL A 85 11.13 -2.00 1.25
CA VAL A 85 10.77 -2.03 -0.16
C VAL A 85 11.36 -3.29 -0.81
N THR A 86 10.67 -3.80 -1.82
CA THR A 86 11.22 -4.78 -2.76
C THR A 86 12.23 -4.14 -3.71
N SER A 87 13.05 -4.96 -4.38
CA SER A 87 13.95 -4.50 -5.46
C SER A 87 13.19 -3.79 -6.57
N GLN A 88 12.04 -4.32 -6.98
CA GLN A 88 11.20 -3.73 -8.01
C GLN A 88 10.68 -2.35 -7.59
N ALA A 89 10.15 -2.21 -6.36
CA ALA A 89 9.72 -0.92 -5.84
C ALA A 89 10.88 0.09 -5.74
N SER A 90 12.07 -0.36 -5.34
CA SER A 90 13.26 0.50 -5.33
C SER A 90 13.64 0.98 -6.73
N GLY A 91 13.50 0.13 -7.75
CA GLY A 91 13.69 0.49 -9.16
C GLY A 91 12.74 1.59 -9.66
N LEU A 92 11.59 1.78 -9.01
CA LEU A 92 10.66 2.88 -9.28
C LEU A 92 11.03 4.19 -8.55
N GLY A 93 12.17 4.22 -7.85
CA GLY A 93 12.61 5.38 -7.07
C GLY A 93 11.93 5.51 -5.70
N ILE A 94 11.43 4.41 -5.14
CA ILE A 94 10.85 4.38 -3.80
C ILE A 94 11.93 4.02 -2.78
N GLU A 95 12.06 4.82 -1.73
CA GLU A 95 13.10 4.66 -0.71
C GLU A 95 12.51 4.56 0.69
N VAL A 96 13.25 3.89 1.59
CA VAL A 96 12.94 3.86 3.03
C VAL A 96 12.99 5.29 3.58
N GLY A 97 11.98 5.65 4.38
CA GLY A 97 11.82 7.00 4.94
C GLY A 97 10.92 7.94 4.12
N MET A 98 10.57 7.58 2.88
CA MET A 98 9.48 8.24 2.15
C MET A 98 8.15 8.08 2.90
N THR A 99 7.21 9.00 2.69
CA THR A 99 5.83 8.78 3.11
C THR A 99 5.14 7.81 2.15
N GLY A 100 4.07 7.13 2.60
CA GLY A 100 3.31 6.26 1.71
C GLY A 100 2.69 7.02 0.54
N ARG A 101 2.29 8.29 0.73
CA ARG A 101 1.83 9.14 -0.39
C ARG A 101 2.92 9.30 -1.45
N GLN A 102 4.15 9.64 -1.04
CA GLN A 102 5.28 9.75 -1.98
C GLN A 102 5.54 8.43 -2.73
N ALA A 103 5.47 7.30 -2.03
CA ALA A 103 5.64 5.99 -2.65
C ALA A 103 4.55 5.68 -3.70
N VAL A 104 3.28 5.99 -3.41
CA VAL A 104 2.18 5.83 -4.37
C VAL A 104 2.38 6.72 -5.60
N GLU A 105 2.77 7.98 -5.42
CA GLU A 105 3.02 8.90 -6.54
C GLU A 105 4.13 8.37 -7.47
N ARG A 106 5.17 7.72 -6.94
CA ARG A 106 6.22 7.07 -7.75
C ARG A 106 5.69 5.88 -8.54
N MET A 107 4.86 5.04 -7.93
CA MET A 107 4.25 3.90 -8.62
C MET A 107 3.34 4.36 -9.76
N LEU A 108 2.52 5.38 -9.51
CA LEU A 108 1.62 5.93 -10.51
C LEU A 108 2.38 6.58 -11.68
N GLN A 109 3.43 7.35 -11.39
CA GLN A 109 4.30 7.95 -12.41
C GLN A 109 4.96 6.89 -13.33
N ALA A 110 5.36 5.75 -12.76
CA ALA A 110 5.96 4.66 -13.54
C ALA A 110 4.95 3.96 -14.45
N ALA A 111 3.68 3.83 -14.03
CA ALA A 111 2.62 3.25 -14.84
C ALA A 111 2.31 4.12 -16.06
N GLU A 112 2.18 5.44 -15.90
CA GLU A 112 1.94 6.38 -17.01
C GLU A 112 3.05 6.31 -18.07
N SER A 113 4.31 6.18 -17.63
CA SER A 113 5.47 6.08 -18.54
C SER A 113 5.51 4.76 -19.33
N SER A 114 4.74 3.75 -18.91
CA SER A 114 4.71 2.42 -19.51
C SER A 114 3.58 2.27 -20.55
N SER A 115 2.55 3.13 -20.48
CA SER A 115 1.42 3.16 -21.42
C SER A 115 1.70 3.88 -22.75
N ASP A 116 2.87 4.54 -22.87
CA ASP A 116 3.32 5.23 -24.09
C ASP A 116 4.25 4.37 -24.97
N GLN A 117 4.38 3.06 -24.71
CA GLN A 117 5.18 2.11 -25.51
C GLN A 117 4.32 1.05 -26.21
#